data_AF-A0A7Y3D319-F1
#
_entry.id   AF-A0A7Y3D319-F1
#
_cell.length_a   1.000
_cell.length_b   1.000
_cell.length_c   1.000
_cell.angle_alpha   90.00
_cell.angle_beta   90.00
_cell.angle_gamma   90.00
#
_symmetry.space_group_name_H-M   'P 1'
#
loop_
_entity.id
_entity.type
_entity.pdbx_description
1 polymer ?
#
loop_
_entity_poly.entity_id
_entity_poly.type
_entity_poly.pdbx_seq_one_letter_code
_entity_poly.pdbx_strand_id
1 'polypeptide(L)'
;DKFRVNNVNINLQSQSFQSKFHQDSLFNFSFNNIDKFVINNKVYKNFYYKETNRIYEIIYDAPEYSLLKGHKVNLVEGSANPMLNRKTDRYVQKHGYYIKNEKEIKNFKPSKKNITKLLGLDKSGADKMAQYAKANGLSFKNVEELKRILAFARSL
;
A
#
# COMPACT_ATOMS: atom_id res chain seq x y z
N ASP A 1 4.45 21.13 12.38
CA ASP A 1 5.46 20.45 13.22
C ASP A 1 5.66 18.99 12.84
N LYS A 2 6.83 18.42 13.15
CA LYS A 2 7.17 17.01 12.91
C LYS A 2 7.60 16.39 14.23
N PHE A 3 6.99 15.27 14.58
CA PHE A 3 7.32 14.53 15.79
C PHE A 3 7.92 13.17 15.44
N ARG A 4 8.88 12.72 16.26
CA ARG A 4 9.48 11.39 16.15
C ARG A 4 8.95 10.51 17.27
N VAL A 5 8.43 9.34 16.90
CA VAL A 5 7.96 8.32 17.84
C VAL A 5 8.67 7.02 17.52
N ASN A 6 9.12 6.31 18.55
CA ASN A 6 9.76 5.01 18.40
C ASN A 6 8.73 3.88 18.56
N ASN A 7 9.07 2.70 18.03
CA ASN A 7 8.27 1.47 18.20
C ASN A 7 6.80 1.63 17.80
N VAL A 8 6.56 2.06 16.57
CA VAL A 8 5.23 2.28 15.99
C VAL A 8 4.83 1.09 15.14
N ASN A 9 3.57 0.65 15.25
CA ASN A 9 2.97 -0.39 14.41
C ASN A 9 1.56 0.02 13.96
N ILE A 10 1.02 -0.64 12.93
CA ILE A 10 -0.35 -0.41 12.45
C ILE A 10 -1.27 -1.45 13.07
N ASN A 11 -2.35 -0.98 13.69
CA ASN A 11 -3.49 -1.82 13.99
C ASN A 11 -4.40 -1.88 12.75
N LEU A 12 -4.38 -3.01 12.06
CA LEU A 12 -5.12 -3.19 10.80
C LEU A 12 -6.65 -3.28 11.00
N GLN A 13 -7.10 -3.63 12.20
CA GLN A 13 -8.52 -3.74 12.52
C GLN A 13 -9.12 -2.35 12.78
N SER A 14 -8.48 -1.56 13.65
CA SER A 14 -8.92 -0.19 13.96
C SER A 14 -8.45 0.86 12.95
N GLN A 15 -7.58 0.49 12.01
CA GLN A 15 -6.99 1.40 11.02
C GLN A 15 -6.32 2.61 11.68
N SER A 16 -5.51 2.34 12.71
CA SER A 16 -4.78 3.35 13.48
C SER A 16 -3.32 2.94 13.69
N PHE A 17 -2.48 3.92 14.00
CA PHE A 17 -1.10 3.66 14.41
C PHE A 17 -1.03 3.55 15.93
N GLN A 18 -0.25 2.59 16.43
CA GLN A 18 -0.07 2.35 17.86
C GLN A 18 1.42 2.32 18.20
N SER A 19 1.78 2.90 19.34
CA SER A 19 3.14 2.78 19.90
C SER A 19 3.07 2.26 21.32
N LYS A 20 4.01 1.36 21.65
CA LYS A 20 4.20 0.91 23.03
C LYS A 20 5.16 1.87 23.72
N PHE A 21 4.64 2.64 24.68
CA PHE A 21 5.42 3.65 25.42
C PHE A 21 5.77 3.22 26.86
N HIS A 22 5.10 2.19 27.37
CA HIS A 22 5.45 1.51 28.62
C HIS A 22 5.11 0.02 28.55
N GLN A 23 5.49 -0.74 29.58
CA GLN A 23 5.37 -2.20 29.58
C GLN A 23 3.93 -2.68 29.28
N ASP A 24 2.93 -1.99 29.83
CA ASP A 24 1.51 -2.34 29.69
C ASP A 24 0.67 -1.21 29.06
N SER A 25 1.31 -0.24 28.41
CA SER A 25 0.61 0.93 27.87
C SER A 25 0.86 1.15 26.39
N LEU A 26 -0.23 1.19 25.63
CA LEU A 26 -0.27 1.47 24.21
C LEU A 26 -0.87 2.85 23.97
N PHE A 27 -0.18 3.68 23.19
CA PHE A 27 -0.72 4.95 22.73
C PHE A 27 -1.30 4.74 21.34
N ASN A 28 -2.54 5.16 21.13
CA ASN A 28 -3.21 5.08 19.85
C ASN A 28 -3.22 6.45 19.17
N PHE A 29 -2.62 6.55 17.99
CA PHE A 29 -2.63 7.76 17.19
C PHE A 29 -3.82 7.76 16.24
N SER A 30 -4.69 8.76 16.39
CA SER A 30 -5.75 9.06 15.42
C SER A 30 -5.23 9.99 14.32
N PHE A 31 -5.79 9.88 13.11
CA PHE A 31 -5.45 10.75 11.97
C PHE A 31 -6.12 12.13 12.00
N ASN A 32 -6.96 12.43 12.98
CA ASN A 32 -7.74 13.69 13.03
C ASN A 32 -6.89 14.95 12.82
N ASN A 33 -5.70 15.00 13.44
CA ASN A 33 -4.77 16.13 13.35
C ASN A 33 -3.39 15.71 12.80
N ILE A 34 -3.32 14.58 12.08
CA ILE A 34 -2.07 14.04 11.55
C ILE A 34 -2.22 13.88 10.03
N ASP A 35 -1.45 14.67 9.27
CA ASP A 35 -1.45 14.59 7.80
C ASP A 35 -0.93 13.23 7.30
N LYS A 36 0.20 12.77 7.85
CA LYS A 36 0.84 11.52 7.43
C LYS A 36 1.78 10.93 8.48
N PHE A 37 2.00 9.63 8.35
CA PHE A 37 3.08 8.92 9.05
C PHE A 37 4.20 8.60 8.07
N VAL A 38 5.45 8.70 8.53
CA VAL A 38 6.61 8.29 7.75
C VAL A 38 7.39 7.24 8.54
N ILE A 39 7.39 6.01 8.06
CA ILE A 39 8.03 4.86 8.71
C ILE A 39 8.95 4.20 7.70
N ASN A 40 10.25 4.10 8.00
CA ASN A 40 11.25 3.51 7.10
C ASN A 40 11.14 4.06 5.67
N ASN A 41 11.05 5.39 5.54
CA ASN A 41 10.89 6.12 4.27
C ASN A 41 9.60 5.82 3.49
N LYS A 42 8.63 5.12 4.11
CA LYS A 42 7.30 4.88 3.55
C LYS A 42 6.31 5.87 4.12
N VAL A 43 5.56 6.51 3.25
CA VAL A 43 4.54 7.49 3.62
C VAL A 43 3.20 6.78 3.73
N TYR A 44 2.54 6.95 4.86
CA TYR A 44 1.21 6.42 5.12
C TYR A 44 0.22 7.56 5.34
N LYS A 45 -0.92 7.49 4.66
CA LYS A 45 -2.03 8.43 4.82
C LYS A 45 -3.32 7.68 5.09
N ASN A 46 -4.25 8.35 5.76
CA ASN A 46 -5.60 7.86 5.94
C ASN A 46 -6.51 8.46 4.86
N PHE A 47 -7.36 7.62 4.28
CA PHE A 47 -8.41 8.07 3.39
C PHE A 47 -9.75 7.53 3.86
N TYR A 48 -10.74 8.43 3.95
CA TYR A 48 -12.13 8.08 4.16
C TYR A 48 -12.78 7.75 2.82
N TYR A 49 -13.26 6.52 2.67
CA TYR A 49 -13.96 6.09 1.45
C TYR A 49 -14.98 5.00 1.79
N LYS A 50 -16.21 5.13 1.27
CA LYS A 50 -17.33 4.19 1.56
C LYS A 50 -17.51 3.93 3.06
N GLU A 51 -17.63 5.01 3.83
CA GLU A 51 -17.92 4.96 5.26
C GLU A 51 -16.83 4.31 6.13
N THR A 52 -15.65 4.07 5.58
CA THR A 52 -14.53 3.50 6.32
C THR A 52 -13.27 4.34 6.12
N ASN A 53 -12.58 4.60 7.23
CA ASN A 53 -11.23 5.14 7.24
C ASN A 53 -10.24 3.99 7.04
N ARG A 54 -9.33 4.13 6.07
CA ARG A 54 -8.29 3.13 5.84
C ARG A 54 -6.93 3.78 5.67
N ILE A 55 -5.91 3.13 6.26
CA ILE A 55 -4.53 3.53 6.10
C ILE A 55 -3.95 2.89 4.84
N TYR A 56 -3.31 3.71 4.01
CA TYR A 56 -2.62 3.28 2.80
C TYR A 56 -1.17 3.75 2.80
N GLU A 57 -0.27 2.91 2.31
CA GLU A 57 1.07 3.32 1.88
C GLU A 57 0.94 4.04 0.53
N ILE A 58 1.49 5.25 0.42
CA ILE A 58 1.59 5.98 -0.85
C ILE A 58 2.77 5.42 -1.63
N ILE A 59 2.49 4.75 -2.77
CA ILE A 59 3.52 4.19 -3.64
C ILE A 59 3.96 5.22 -4.68
N TYR A 60 3.01 5.98 -5.21
CA TYR A 60 3.25 7.05 -6.16
C TYR A 60 2.16 8.12 -6.02
N ASP A 61 2.57 9.37 -6.15
CA ASP A 61 1.68 10.52 -5.99
C ASP A 61 1.85 11.47 -7.16
N ALA A 62 0.75 11.70 -7.88
CA ALA A 62 0.64 12.64 -8.98
C ALA A 62 -0.55 13.58 -8.72
N PRO A 63 -0.62 14.74 -9.39
CA PRO A 63 -1.69 15.71 -9.15
C PRO A 63 -3.11 15.13 -9.30
N GLU A 64 -3.33 14.27 -10.30
CA GLU A 64 -4.66 13.73 -10.62
C GLU A 64 -4.98 12.40 -9.92
N TYR A 65 -3.95 11.66 -9.52
CA TYR A 65 -4.13 10.34 -8.92
C TYR A 65 -2.95 9.93 -8.03
N SER A 66 -3.23 9.02 -7.11
CA SER A 66 -2.21 8.35 -6.29
C SER A 66 -2.32 6.84 -6.44
N LEU A 67 -1.18 6.16 -6.58
CA LEU A 67 -1.09 4.71 -6.45
C LEU A 67 -0.84 4.36 -5.00
N LEU A 68 -1.75 3.57 -4.44
CA LEU A 68 -1.79 3.21 -3.03
C LEU A 68 -1.56 1.72 -2.86
N LYS A 69 -1.00 1.34 -1.72
CA LYS A 69 -1.01 -0.03 -1.22
C LYS A 69 -1.75 -0.07 0.12
N GLY A 70 -2.79 -0.90 0.17
CA GLY A 70 -3.62 -1.08 1.37
C GLY A 70 -3.50 -2.50 1.92
N HIS A 71 -3.68 -2.64 3.22
CA HIS A 71 -3.74 -3.94 3.90
C HIS A 71 -5.19 -4.31 4.23
N LYS A 72 -5.46 -5.61 4.24
CA LYS A 72 -6.72 -6.18 4.71
C LYS A 72 -6.46 -7.40 5.56
N VAL A 73 -7.28 -7.61 6.56
CA VAL A 73 -7.28 -8.83 7.37
C VAL A 73 -8.41 -9.72 6.87
N ASN A 74 -8.09 -10.97 6.57
CA ASN A 74 -9.07 -11.99 6.22
C ASN A 74 -9.09 -13.04 7.31
N LEU A 75 -10.27 -13.42 7.81
CA LEU A 75 -10.43 -14.64 8.59
C LEU A 75 -10.41 -15.83 7.63
N VAL A 76 -9.53 -16.79 7.87
CA VAL A 76 -9.52 -18.08 7.18
C VAL A 76 -9.99 -19.11 8.19
N GLU A 77 -11.21 -19.59 7.99
CA GLU A 77 -11.82 -20.60 8.86
C GLU A 77 -11.13 -21.95 8.73
N GLY A 78 -11.03 -22.63 9.87
CA GLY A 78 -10.69 -24.02 9.99
C GLY A 78 -11.71 -24.90 9.26
N SER A 79 -11.27 -26.08 8.85
CA SER A 79 -12.09 -27.06 8.17
C SER A 79 -11.77 -28.44 8.71
N ALA A 80 -12.82 -29.19 9.04
CA ALA A 80 -12.71 -30.60 9.41
C ALA A 80 -12.27 -31.49 8.23
N ASN A 81 -12.27 -30.96 6.99
CA ASN A 81 -11.80 -31.70 5.82
C ASN A 81 -10.27 -31.87 5.87
N PRO A 82 -9.76 -33.10 6.02
CA PRO A 82 -8.33 -33.36 6.16
C PRO A 82 -7.51 -32.95 4.92
N MET A 83 -8.13 -32.89 3.73
CA MET A 83 -7.46 -32.48 2.49
C MET A 83 -7.13 -30.98 2.45
N LEU A 84 -7.82 -30.16 3.25
CA LEU A 84 -7.63 -28.72 3.27
C LEU A 84 -6.52 -28.25 4.23
N ASN A 85 -5.99 -29.14 5.09
CA ASN A 85 -4.98 -28.88 6.12
C ASN A 85 -5.16 -27.53 6.86
N ARG A 86 -6.41 -27.21 7.21
CA ARG A 86 -6.80 -25.99 7.93
C ARG A 86 -7.40 -26.40 9.27
N LYS A 87 -6.58 -26.68 10.27
CA LYS A 87 -7.07 -27.20 11.57
C LYS A 87 -7.77 -26.16 12.44
N THR A 88 -7.37 -24.90 12.33
CA THR A 88 -7.91 -23.81 13.16
C THR A 88 -8.14 -22.55 12.34
N ASP A 89 -9.02 -21.71 12.85
CA ASP A 89 -9.23 -20.36 12.37
C ASP A 89 -7.95 -19.55 12.50
N ARG A 90 -7.66 -18.71 11.51
CA ARG A 90 -6.54 -17.78 11.57
C ARG A 90 -6.81 -16.51 10.80
N TYR A 91 -6.32 -15.40 11.34
CA TYR A 91 -6.26 -14.14 10.62
C TYR A 91 -5.07 -14.13 9.66
N VAL A 92 -5.32 -13.82 8.39
CA VAL A 92 -4.30 -13.69 7.35
C VAL A 92 -4.28 -12.25 6.86
N GLN A 93 -3.12 -11.61 7.01
CA GLN A 93 -2.87 -10.31 6.41
C GLN A 93 -2.69 -10.46 4.90
N LYS A 94 -3.52 -9.78 4.13
CA LYS A 94 -3.35 -9.59 2.69
C LYS A 94 -3.11 -8.12 2.39
N HIS A 95 -2.60 -7.85 1.21
CA HIS A 95 -2.50 -6.49 0.69
C HIS A 95 -3.04 -6.43 -0.73
N GLY A 96 -3.40 -5.22 -1.15
CA GLY A 96 -3.84 -4.91 -2.50
C GLY A 96 -3.32 -3.54 -2.92
N TYR A 97 -3.34 -3.29 -4.22
CA TYR A 97 -3.02 -1.98 -4.76
C TYR A 97 -4.30 -1.28 -5.19
N TYR A 98 -4.29 0.04 -5.12
CA TYR A 98 -5.46 0.86 -5.41
C TYR A 98 -5.04 2.14 -6.15
N ILE A 99 -5.90 2.63 -7.03
CA ILE A 99 -5.79 3.99 -7.56
C ILE A 99 -6.81 4.85 -6.82
N LYS A 100 -6.33 5.95 -6.24
CA LYS A 100 -7.16 7.03 -5.75
C LYS A 100 -7.14 8.16 -6.77
N ASN A 101 -8.31 8.66 -7.12
CA ASN A 101 -8.48 9.96 -7.78
C ASN A 101 -9.31 10.87 -6.87
N GLU A 102 -9.85 11.97 -7.39
CA GLU A 102 -10.72 12.88 -6.63
C GLU A 102 -12.04 12.23 -6.20
N LYS A 103 -12.56 11.28 -7.00
CA LYS A 103 -13.92 10.73 -6.83
C LYS A 103 -13.95 9.43 -6.03
N GLU A 104 -12.92 8.60 -6.16
CA GLU A 104 -12.98 7.23 -5.68
C GLU A 104 -11.61 6.58 -5.43
N ILE A 105 -11.65 5.45 -4.73
CA ILE A 105 -10.54 4.52 -4.55
C ILE A 105 -10.94 3.17 -5.15
N LYS A 106 -10.25 2.77 -6.22
CA LYS A 106 -10.52 1.52 -6.95
C LYS A 106 -9.37 0.54 -6.86
N ASN A 107 -9.69 -0.76 -6.86
CA ASN A 107 -8.68 -1.82 -6.94
C ASN A 107 -7.84 -1.67 -8.21
N PHE A 108 -6.53 -1.89 -8.07
CA PHE A 108 -5.57 -1.81 -9.16
C PHE A 108 -4.65 -3.03 -9.13
N LYS A 109 -4.32 -3.56 -10.31
CA LYS A 109 -3.35 -4.64 -10.45
C LYS A 109 -2.10 -4.08 -11.12
N PRO A 110 -0.96 -3.98 -10.43
CA PRO A 110 0.26 -3.45 -11.02
C PRO A 110 0.84 -4.49 -11.98
N SER A 111 0.61 -4.24 -13.27
CA SER A 111 1.17 -5.00 -14.38
C SER A 111 1.76 -4.01 -15.38
N LYS A 112 2.70 -4.44 -16.22
CA LYS A 112 3.28 -3.59 -17.28
C LYS A 112 2.19 -2.81 -18.01
N LYS A 113 1.19 -3.50 -18.55
CA LYS A 113 0.06 -2.90 -19.30
C LYS A 113 -0.69 -1.83 -18.49
N ASN A 114 -1.03 -2.14 -17.24
CA ASN A 114 -1.82 -1.23 -16.42
C ASN A 114 -1.01 -0.02 -15.96
N ILE A 115 0.28 -0.17 -15.69
CA ILE A 115 1.18 0.93 -15.32
C ILE A 115 1.41 1.85 -16.53
N THR A 116 1.69 1.28 -17.71
CA THR A 116 1.78 2.07 -18.95
C THR A 116 0.52 2.88 -19.19
N LYS A 117 -0.66 2.26 -19.04
CA LYS A 117 -1.96 2.95 -19.17
C LYS A 117 -2.15 4.04 -18.11
N LEU A 118 -1.79 3.76 -16.86
CA LEU A 118 -1.91 4.70 -15.75
C LEU A 118 -1.04 5.95 -15.97
N LEU A 119 0.16 5.75 -16.49
CA LEU A 119 1.12 6.82 -16.77
C LEU A 119 0.87 7.53 -18.10
N GLY A 120 -0.08 7.06 -18.92
CA GLY A 120 -0.36 7.64 -20.24
C GLY A 120 0.81 7.55 -21.22
N LEU A 121 1.71 6.57 -21.05
CA LEU A 121 2.90 6.46 -21.91
C LEU A 121 2.53 6.03 -23.33
N ASP A 122 3.19 6.65 -24.31
CA ASP A 122 3.16 6.21 -25.69
C ASP A 122 3.92 4.87 -25.87
N LYS A 123 3.91 4.33 -27.10
CA LYS A 123 4.58 3.05 -27.38
C LYS A 123 6.08 3.11 -27.07
N SER A 124 6.74 4.22 -27.42
CA SER A 124 8.18 4.42 -27.19
C SER A 124 8.49 4.44 -25.69
N GLY A 125 7.76 5.24 -24.90
CA GLY A 125 7.92 5.31 -23.45
C GLY A 125 7.60 3.99 -22.75
N ALA A 126 6.56 3.28 -23.19
CA ALA A 126 6.20 1.97 -22.68
C ALA A 126 7.32 0.93 -22.90
N ASP A 127 7.98 0.97 -24.05
CA ASP A 127 9.09 0.07 -24.39
C ASP A 127 10.35 0.43 -23.61
N LYS A 128 10.69 1.73 -23.48
CA LYS A 128 11.81 2.19 -22.62
C LYS A 128 11.62 1.76 -21.16
N MET A 129 10.43 1.97 -20.59
CA MET A 129 10.11 1.53 -19.23
C MET A 129 10.27 0.00 -19.07
N ALA A 130 9.80 -0.77 -20.06
CA ALA A 130 9.88 -2.22 -20.01
C ALA A 130 11.32 -2.74 -20.15
N GLN A 131 12.12 -2.12 -21.02
CA GLN A 131 13.53 -2.42 -21.16
C GLN A 131 14.29 -2.08 -19.89
N TYR A 132 14.03 -0.92 -19.28
CA TYR A 132 14.61 -0.55 -17.99
C TYR A 132 14.29 -1.58 -16.90
N ALA A 133 13.02 -1.97 -16.78
CA ALA A 133 12.60 -2.98 -15.80
C ALA A 133 13.29 -4.33 -16.05
N LYS A 134 13.37 -4.77 -17.32
CA LYS A 134 14.01 -6.03 -17.70
C LYS A 134 15.52 -6.02 -17.42
N ALA A 135 16.22 -4.95 -17.83
CA ALA A 135 17.68 -4.81 -17.68
C ALA A 135 18.10 -4.79 -16.20
N ASN A 136 17.25 -4.28 -15.31
CA ASN A 136 17.50 -4.19 -13.88
C ASN A 136 16.84 -5.33 -13.07
N GLY A 137 16.22 -6.32 -13.72
CA GLY A 137 15.54 -7.43 -13.04
C GLY A 137 14.36 -7.00 -12.15
N LEU A 138 13.69 -5.90 -12.48
CA LEU A 138 12.64 -5.30 -11.66
C LEU A 138 11.27 -5.91 -11.95
N SER A 139 10.51 -6.14 -10.89
CA SER A 139 9.15 -6.66 -10.89
C SER A 139 8.13 -5.58 -10.58
N PHE A 140 7.10 -5.49 -11.40
CA PHE A 140 5.93 -4.64 -11.15
C PHE A 140 5.12 -5.06 -9.91
N LYS A 141 5.38 -6.25 -9.36
CA LYS A 141 4.66 -6.77 -8.18
C LYS A 141 5.33 -6.42 -6.86
N ASN A 142 6.66 -6.20 -6.87
CA ASN A 142 7.41 -5.79 -5.70
C ASN A 142 7.29 -4.27 -5.53
N VAL A 143 6.95 -3.81 -4.33
CA VAL A 143 6.71 -2.39 -4.05
C VAL A 143 7.94 -1.53 -4.31
N GLU A 144 9.11 -1.93 -3.82
CA GLU A 144 10.31 -1.10 -3.91
C GLU A 144 10.83 -1.03 -5.36
N GLU A 145 10.76 -2.16 -6.07
CA GLU A 145 11.09 -2.22 -7.50
C GLU A 145 10.08 -1.45 -8.34
N LEU A 146 8.77 -1.52 -8.01
CA LEU A 146 7.73 -0.74 -8.66
C LEU A 146 7.95 0.77 -8.46
N LYS A 147 8.34 1.22 -7.27
CA LYS A 147 8.71 2.64 -7.04
C LYS A 147 9.86 3.07 -7.95
N ARG A 148 10.88 2.23 -8.13
CA ARG A 148 11.99 2.49 -9.06
C ARG A 148 11.52 2.59 -10.51
N ILE A 149 10.66 1.68 -10.95
CA ILE A 149 10.08 1.71 -12.30
C ILE A 149 9.27 3.00 -12.51
N LEU A 150 8.43 3.37 -11.55
CA LEU A 150 7.60 4.58 -11.62
C LEU A 150 8.45 5.86 -11.63
N ALA A 151 9.51 5.90 -10.84
CA ALA A 151 10.45 7.02 -10.82
C ALA A 151 11.15 7.19 -12.19
N PHE A 152 11.63 6.10 -12.79
CA PHE A 152 12.22 6.14 -14.13
C PHE A 152 11.18 6.59 -15.17
N ALA A 153 9.98 6.02 -15.15
CA ALA A 153 8.95 6.34 -16.14
C ALA A 153 8.48 7.80 -16.07
N ARG A 154 8.54 8.44 -14.89
CA ARG A 154 8.27 9.88 -14.72
C ARG A 154 9.34 10.78 -15.33
N SER A 155 10.58 10.28 -15.48
CA SER A 155 11.69 11.03 -16.08
C SER A 155 11.78 10.90 -17.60
N LEU A 156 10.90 10.12 -18.22
CA LEU A 156 10.77 9.99 -19.68
C LEU A 156 10.04 11.20 -20.27
#